data_AF-A0A369S9A5-F1
#
_entry.id   AF-A0A369S9A5-F1
#
_cell.length_a   1.000
_cell.length_b   1.000
_cell.length_c   1.000
_cell.angle_alpha   90.00
_cell.angle_beta   90.00
_cell.angle_gamma   90.00
#
_symmetry.space_group_name_H-M   'P 1'
#
loop_
_entity.id
_entity.type
_entity.pdbx_description
1 polymer ?
#
loop_
_entity_poly.entity_id
_entity_poly.type
_entity_poly.pdbx_seq_one_letter_code
_entity_poly.pdbx_strand_id
1 'polypeptide(L)'
;MPSDRYAKMIKTLQRKLGIKLLAIDFDKTLVDIHTGGLWLRETSDLVHHVRPGVRSLIASALTANLRVCIVTFSSQVTLISNVLKASLPPECEADHIIIRGCSGDWDNDIDFNRCGKQYHLQSVMQELKEKHHMELTFEQVMLIDDDGDNVDYARRNGCKTLLFVDDGSLKALKSPKKLKS
;
A
#
# COMPACT_ATOMS: atom_id res chain seq x y z
N MET A 1 -3.48 -2.74 -20.11
CA MET A 1 -4.82 -2.17 -19.80
C MET A 1 -5.30 -2.68 -18.45
N PRO A 2 -5.62 -1.79 -17.49
CA PRO A 2 -6.17 -2.20 -16.20
C PRO A 2 -7.49 -2.94 -16.41
N SER A 3 -7.70 -4.08 -15.76
CA SER A 3 -8.98 -4.79 -15.92
C SER A 3 -10.14 -3.92 -15.41
N ASP A 4 -11.26 -3.92 -16.14
CA ASP A 4 -12.49 -3.16 -15.78
C ASP A 4 -12.93 -3.42 -14.33
N ARG A 5 -12.63 -4.61 -13.81
CA ARG A 5 -12.86 -4.98 -12.40
C ARG A 5 -12.15 -4.04 -11.42
N TYR A 6 -10.86 -3.77 -11.59
CA TYR A 6 -10.07 -2.98 -10.64
C TYR A 6 -10.37 -1.49 -10.78
N ALA A 7 -10.59 -1.00 -12.00
CA ALA A 7 -11.05 0.37 -12.22
C ALA A 7 -12.36 0.66 -11.46
N LYS A 8 -13.31 -0.28 -11.44
CA LYS A 8 -14.55 -0.18 -10.64
C LYS A 8 -14.30 -0.17 -9.13
N MET A 9 -13.32 -0.96 -8.65
CA MET A 9 -12.91 -0.93 -7.23
C MET A 9 -12.34 0.43 -6.86
N ILE A 10 -11.39 0.96 -7.63
CA ILE A 10 -10.78 2.27 -7.36
C ILE A 10 -11.82 3.39 -7.36
N LYS A 11 -12.74 3.40 -8.33
CA LYS A 11 -13.87 4.35 -8.34
C LYS A 11 -14.74 4.24 -7.09
N THR A 12 -14.92 3.03 -6.56
CA THR A 12 -15.67 2.81 -5.31
C THR A 12 -14.92 3.40 -4.12
N LEU A 13 -13.61 3.16 -4.01
CA LEU A 13 -12.77 3.72 -2.95
C LEU A 13 -12.79 5.25 -2.95
N GLN A 14 -12.54 5.88 -4.10
CA GLN A 14 -12.52 7.34 -4.21
C GLN A 14 -13.89 7.97 -3.96
N ARG A 15 -14.94 7.49 -4.65
CA ARG A 15 -16.24 8.18 -4.68
C ARG A 15 -17.18 7.83 -3.53
N LYS A 16 -17.11 6.60 -3.02
CA LYS A 16 -18.02 6.14 -1.94
C LYS A 16 -17.38 6.15 -0.57
N LEU A 17 -16.06 6.01 -0.50
CA LEU A 17 -15.32 5.94 0.75
C LEU A 17 -14.42 7.15 0.99
N GLY A 18 -14.26 8.04 0.01
CA GLY A 18 -13.42 9.23 0.15
C GLY A 18 -11.92 8.92 0.24
N ILE A 19 -11.50 7.73 -0.19
CA ILE A 19 -10.09 7.32 -0.12
C ILE A 19 -9.27 8.10 -1.14
N LYS A 20 -8.15 8.64 -0.66
CA LYS A 20 -7.17 9.39 -1.45
C LYS A 20 -5.78 8.72 -1.46
N LEU A 21 -5.50 7.87 -0.49
CA LEU A 21 -4.25 7.10 -0.39
C LEU A 21 -4.55 5.62 -0.19
N LEU A 22 -3.95 4.78 -1.03
CA LEU A 22 -3.92 3.33 -0.90
C LEU A 22 -2.54 2.90 -0.38
N ALA A 23 -2.50 2.44 0.86
CA ALA A 23 -1.32 1.89 1.50
C ALA A 23 -1.36 0.36 1.43
N ILE A 24 -0.26 -0.24 0.98
CA ILE A 24 -0.17 -1.68 0.72
C ILE A 24 1.03 -2.25 1.45
N ASP A 25 0.84 -3.33 2.20
CA ASP A 25 1.95 -4.09 2.74
C ASP A 25 2.72 -4.86 1.66
N PHE A 26 3.99 -5.13 1.92
CA PHE A 26 4.86 -5.87 1.04
C PHE A 26 4.73 -7.39 1.23
N ASP A 27 5.25 -7.93 2.33
CA ASP A 27 5.32 -9.36 2.60
C ASP A 27 3.92 -9.97 2.71
N LYS A 28 3.72 -11.16 2.13
CA LYS A 28 2.42 -11.88 2.06
C LYS A 28 1.22 -11.08 1.51
N THR A 29 1.40 -9.82 1.15
CA THR A 29 0.39 -8.91 0.61
C THR A 29 0.69 -8.55 -0.84
N LEU A 30 1.69 -7.71 -1.13
CA LEU A 30 2.12 -7.47 -2.52
C LEU A 30 2.79 -8.70 -3.12
N VAL A 31 3.67 -9.35 -2.35
CA VAL A 31 4.27 -10.63 -2.70
C VAL A 31 3.57 -11.77 -1.95
N ASP A 32 3.57 -12.98 -2.49
CA ASP A 32 2.90 -14.13 -1.87
C ASP A 32 3.76 -14.90 -0.84
N ILE A 33 5.00 -14.48 -0.65
CA ILE A 33 5.95 -15.03 0.31
C ILE A 33 6.27 -14.05 1.41
N HIS A 34 6.89 -14.57 2.47
CA HIS A 34 7.48 -13.79 3.54
C HIS A 34 8.99 -13.70 3.32
N THR A 35 9.51 -12.51 3.07
CA THR A 35 10.94 -12.24 2.82
C THR A 35 11.78 -12.29 4.10
N GLY A 36 11.14 -12.23 5.27
CA GLY A 36 11.82 -12.23 6.56
C GLY A 36 12.45 -10.88 6.89
N GLY A 37 12.07 -9.82 6.17
CA GLY A 37 12.68 -8.50 6.28
C GLY A 37 14.02 -8.39 5.56
N LEU A 38 14.66 -9.53 5.22
CA LEU A 38 15.95 -9.61 4.55
C LEU A 38 15.93 -10.60 3.36
N TRP A 39 15.61 -10.12 2.16
CA TRP A 39 15.67 -10.91 0.94
C TRP A 39 17.09 -10.93 0.37
N LEU A 40 17.70 -12.12 0.32
CA LEU A 40 19.10 -12.33 -0.08
C LEU A 40 19.29 -12.67 -1.56
N ARG A 41 18.20 -12.89 -2.30
CA ARG A 41 18.25 -13.24 -3.73
C ARG A 41 18.01 -12.02 -4.60
N GLU A 42 18.02 -12.23 -5.91
CA GLU A 42 17.84 -11.17 -6.89
C GLU A 42 16.42 -10.60 -6.89
N THR A 43 16.29 -9.39 -7.45
CA THR A 43 14.99 -8.74 -7.68
C THR A 43 14.09 -9.59 -8.57
N SER A 44 14.66 -10.20 -9.62
CA SER A 44 13.93 -11.03 -10.58
C SER A 44 13.22 -12.21 -9.91
N ASP A 45 13.86 -12.84 -8.92
CA ASP A 45 13.25 -13.92 -8.16
C ASP A 45 12.00 -13.44 -7.42
N LEU A 46 12.07 -12.26 -6.80
CA LEU A 46 10.97 -11.70 -6.02
C LEU A 46 9.82 -11.17 -6.90
N VAL A 47 10.11 -10.74 -8.13
CA VAL A 47 9.08 -10.33 -9.11
C VAL A 47 8.13 -11.47 -9.44
N HIS A 48 8.60 -12.72 -9.45
CA HIS A 48 7.74 -13.90 -9.67
C HIS A 48 6.72 -14.14 -8.55
N HIS A 49 6.95 -13.56 -7.38
CA HIS A 49 6.06 -13.65 -6.23
C HIS A 49 5.04 -12.50 -6.15
N VAL A 50 5.13 -11.49 -7.04
CA VAL A 50 4.19 -10.37 -7.05
C VAL A 50 2.79 -10.87 -7.41
N ARG A 51 1.84 -10.65 -6.51
CA ARG A 51 0.46 -11.11 -6.67
C ARG A 51 -0.21 -10.38 -7.84
N PRO A 52 -0.77 -11.10 -8.83
CA PRO A 52 -1.36 -10.48 -10.02
C PRO A 52 -2.50 -9.51 -9.71
N GLY A 53 -3.32 -9.82 -8.71
CA GLY A 53 -4.45 -8.98 -8.34
C GLY A 53 -4.04 -7.70 -7.63
N VAL A 54 -3.07 -7.75 -6.73
CA VAL A 54 -2.51 -6.56 -6.07
C VAL A 54 -1.78 -5.68 -7.08
N ARG A 55 -0.96 -6.28 -7.96
CA ARG A 55 -0.34 -5.56 -9.10
C ARG A 55 -1.37 -4.81 -9.94
N SER A 56 -2.45 -5.50 -10.33
CA SER A 56 -3.49 -4.91 -11.17
C SER A 56 -4.27 -3.82 -10.44
N LEU A 57 -4.44 -3.94 -9.11
CA LEU A 57 -5.03 -2.92 -8.27
C LEU A 57 -4.15 -1.66 -8.22
N ILE A 58 -2.84 -1.80 -7.98
CA ILE A 58 -1.87 -0.70 -7.98
C ILE A 58 -1.89 0.04 -9.32
N ALA A 59 -1.73 -0.69 -10.43
CA ALA A 59 -1.76 -0.10 -11.76
C ALA A 59 -3.07 0.69 -12.00
N SER A 60 -4.21 0.13 -11.61
CA SER A 60 -5.51 0.82 -11.73
C SER A 60 -5.62 2.06 -10.84
N ALA A 61 -5.03 2.02 -9.63
CA ALA A 61 -5.01 3.15 -8.71
C ALA A 61 -4.22 4.31 -9.30
N LEU A 62 -3.02 4.04 -9.81
CA LEU A 62 -2.15 5.03 -10.45
C LEU A 62 -2.83 5.64 -11.69
N THR A 63 -3.39 4.82 -12.59
CA THR A 63 -4.13 5.32 -13.77
C THR A 63 -5.31 6.22 -13.39
N ALA A 64 -5.94 5.98 -12.24
CA ALA A 64 -7.06 6.77 -11.73
C ALA A 64 -6.63 7.94 -10.81
N ASN A 65 -5.33 8.25 -10.77
CA ASN A 65 -4.74 9.29 -9.93
C ASN A 65 -5.07 9.14 -8.43
N LEU A 66 -5.20 7.90 -7.95
CA LEU A 66 -5.22 7.58 -6.53
C LEU A 66 -3.77 7.39 -6.07
N ARG A 67 -3.37 8.06 -4.97
CA ARG A 67 -2.01 7.89 -4.44
C ARG A 67 -1.83 6.47 -3.93
N VAL A 68 -0.66 5.90 -4.17
CA VAL A 68 -0.27 4.57 -3.70
C VAL A 68 1.03 4.70 -2.93
N CYS A 69 1.12 4.01 -1.79
CA CYS A 69 2.37 3.81 -1.08
C CYS A 69 2.55 2.34 -0.66
N ILE A 70 3.80 1.96 -0.45
CA ILE A 70 4.14 0.70 0.23
C ILE A 70 4.57 1.03 1.67
N VAL A 71 3.99 0.34 2.63
CA VAL A 71 4.35 0.42 4.05
C VAL A 71 4.71 -0.96 4.56
N THR A 72 5.93 -1.14 5.05
CA THR A 72 6.47 -2.46 5.39
C THR A 72 7.45 -2.37 6.55
N PHE A 73 7.70 -3.48 7.24
CA PHE A 73 8.78 -3.58 8.21
C PHE A 73 10.13 -3.98 7.59
N SER A 74 10.18 -4.33 6.30
CA SER A 74 11.46 -4.55 5.62
C SER A 74 12.25 -3.24 5.53
N SER A 75 13.57 -3.32 5.72
CA SER A 75 14.49 -2.21 5.48
C SER A 75 14.94 -2.09 4.01
N GLN A 76 14.60 -3.05 3.16
CA GLN A 76 15.12 -3.15 1.77
C GLN A 76 14.32 -2.30 0.77
N VAL A 77 14.13 -1.01 1.04
CA VAL A 77 13.31 -0.11 0.22
C VAL A 77 13.76 -0.03 -1.25
N THR A 78 15.07 -0.10 -1.52
CA THR A 78 15.61 -0.12 -2.89
C THR A 78 15.20 -1.39 -3.64
N LEU A 79 15.25 -2.55 -2.99
CA LEU A 79 14.78 -3.81 -3.59
C LEU A 79 13.29 -3.71 -3.93
N ILE A 80 12.48 -3.22 -2.98
CA ILE A 80 11.02 -3.08 -3.17
C ILE A 80 10.72 -2.13 -4.34
N SER A 81 11.44 -1.02 -4.45
CA SER A 81 11.34 -0.11 -5.60
C SER A 81 11.64 -0.83 -6.92
N ASN A 82 12.70 -1.63 -6.97
CA ASN A 82 13.06 -2.40 -8.17
C ASN A 82 11.99 -3.45 -8.52
N VAL A 83 11.39 -4.12 -7.52
CA VAL A 83 10.28 -5.06 -7.73
C VAL A 83 9.06 -4.36 -8.31
N LEU A 84 8.68 -3.18 -7.79
CA LEU A 84 7.57 -2.39 -8.33
C LEU A 84 7.81 -1.98 -9.79
N LYS A 85 9.01 -1.46 -10.09
CA LYS A 85 9.40 -1.06 -11.45
C LYS A 85 9.38 -2.22 -12.44
N ALA A 86 9.88 -3.39 -12.02
CA ALA A 86 9.92 -4.57 -12.88
C ALA A 86 8.57 -5.26 -13.05
N SER A 87 7.65 -5.08 -12.09
CA SER A 87 6.36 -5.76 -12.11
C SER A 87 5.22 -4.93 -12.72
N LEU A 88 5.24 -3.61 -12.57
CA LEU A 88 4.18 -2.73 -13.06
C LEU A 88 4.33 -2.43 -14.57
N PRO A 89 3.22 -2.13 -15.28
CA PRO A 89 3.29 -1.66 -16.66
C PRO A 89 4.17 -0.39 -16.76
N PRO A 90 4.98 -0.22 -17.84
CA PRO A 90 5.88 0.93 -17.98
C PRO A 90 5.18 2.31 -17.94
N GLU A 91 3.90 2.36 -18.34
CA GLU A 91 3.07 3.56 -18.25
C GLU A 91 2.67 3.93 -16.81
N CYS A 92 2.84 3.01 -15.85
CA CYS A 92 2.69 3.31 -14.44
C CYS A 92 4.00 3.91 -13.95
N GLU A 93 4.00 5.18 -13.58
CA GLU A 93 5.13 5.89 -13.00
C GLU A 93 5.44 5.35 -11.58
N ALA A 94 6.04 4.15 -11.51
CA ALA A 94 6.32 3.44 -10.26
C ALA A 94 7.25 4.24 -9.33
N ASP A 95 8.07 5.14 -9.88
CA ASP A 95 8.91 6.09 -9.14
C ASP A 95 8.10 7.05 -8.25
N HIS A 96 6.82 7.25 -8.52
CA HIS A 96 5.93 8.07 -7.70
C HIS A 96 5.28 7.32 -6.53
N ILE A 97 5.53 6.02 -6.40
CA ILE A 97 5.07 5.24 -5.23
C ILE A 97 6.01 5.51 -4.07
N ILE A 98 5.50 6.15 -3.02
CA ILE A 98 6.25 6.37 -1.78
C ILE A 98 6.43 5.01 -1.08
N ILE A 99 7.65 4.68 -0.68
CA ILE A 99 7.96 3.46 0.07
C ILE A 99 8.45 3.88 1.47
N ARG A 100 7.81 3.34 2.50
CA ARG A 100 8.24 3.48 3.89
C ARG A 100 8.48 2.10 4.47
N GLY A 101 9.77 1.76 4.55
CA GLY A 101 10.30 0.59 5.24
C GLY A 101 11.10 0.97 6.48
N CYS A 102 11.61 0.00 7.23
CA CYS A 102 12.52 0.25 8.37
C CYS A 102 13.97 0.54 7.93
N SER A 103 14.16 1.35 6.88
CA SER A 103 15.45 1.74 6.31
C SER A 103 16.16 2.85 7.08
N GLY A 104 15.43 3.60 7.91
CA GLY A 104 15.97 4.69 8.74
C GLY A 104 16.23 6.01 8.00
N ASP A 105 16.03 6.06 6.68
CA ASP A 105 16.27 7.23 5.80
C ASP A 105 15.18 8.31 5.86
N TRP A 106 14.07 8.04 6.55
CA TRP A 106 12.97 8.97 6.77
C TRP A 106 12.58 9.13 8.25
N ASP A 107 13.30 8.47 9.16
CA ASP A 107 13.05 8.46 10.60
C ASP A 107 13.58 9.77 11.23
N ASN A 108 12.90 10.88 10.97
CA ASN A 108 13.31 12.22 11.39
C ASN A 108 12.68 12.61 12.74
N ASP A 109 13.06 11.95 13.84
CA ASP A 109 12.70 12.33 15.23
C ASP A 109 11.21 12.70 15.46
N ILE A 110 10.30 12.16 14.64
CA ILE A 110 8.89 12.51 14.76
C ILE A 110 8.33 11.67 15.90
N ASP A 111 7.82 12.33 16.95
CA ASP A 111 7.22 11.72 18.13
C ASP A 111 5.84 11.13 17.79
N PHE A 112 5.89 10.10 16.96
CA PHE A 112 4.75 9.34 16.52
C PHE A 112 4.76 8.00 17.22
N ASN A 113 3.56 7.50 17.50
CA ASN A 113 3.39 6.20 18.11
C ASN A 113 3.92 5.11 17.16
N ARG A 114 5.02 4.44 17.54
CA ARG A 114 5.71 3.39 16.76
C ARG A 114 4.97 2.05 16.73
N CYS A 115 3.74 1.98 17.24
CA CYS A 115 2.93 0.76 17.16
C CYS A 115 2.34 0.54 15.76
N GLY A 116 2.48 -0.68 15.24
CA GLY A 116 1.99 -1.07 13.92
C GLY A 116 2.60 -0.24 12.78
N LYS A 117 1.86 -0.08 11.69
CA LYS A 117 2.27 0.72 10.52
C LYS A 117 1.84 2.18 10.58
N GLN A 118 1.34 2.63 11.72
CA GLN A 118 0.86 4.00 11.90
C GLN A 118 1.97 5.02 11.65
N TYR A 119 3.16 4.75 12.19
CA TYR A 119 4.35 5.58 11.98
C TYR A 119 4.70 5.75 10.50
N HIS A 120 4.69 4.64 9.75
CA HIS A 120 4.94 4.62 8.31
C HIS A 120 3.90 5.47 7.56
N LEU A 121 2.61 5.28 7.87
CA LEU A 121 1.53 6.04 7.26
C LEU A 121 1.63 7.54 7.56
N GLN A 122 1.95 7.92 8.79
CA GLN A 122 2.16 9.32 9.18
C GLN A 122 3.29 9.96 8.38
N SER A 123 4.41 9.25 8.22
CA SER A 123 5.53 9.74 7.40
C SER A 123 5.12 9.91 5.93
N VAL A 124 4.34 8.98 5.35
CA VAL A 124 3.80 9.15 3.99
C VAL A 124 2.90 10.38 3.91
N MET A 125 1.99 10.56 4.86
CA MET A 125 1.05 11.69 4.88
C MET A 125 1.78 13.03 5.05
N GLN A 126 2.82 13.08 5.88
CA GLN A 126 3.66 14.26 6.04
C GLN A 126 4.39 14.61 4.74
N GLU A 127 4.98 13.63 4.06
CA GLU A 127 5.62 13.85 2.77
C GLU A 127 4.62 14.35 1.71
N LEU A 128 3.41 13.77 1.66
CA LEU A 128 2.35 14.23 0.77
C LEU A 128 1.91 15.67 1.07
N LYS A 129 1.86 16.06 2.35
CA LYS A 129 1.56 17.44 2.75
C LYS A 129 2.65 18.41 2.31
N GLU A 130 3.91 18.09 2.56
CA GLU A 130 5.05 18.98 2.31
C GLU A 130 5.41 19.07 0.83
N LYS A 131 5.56 17.93 0.15
CA LYS A 131 6.06 17.86 -1.24
C LYS A 131 4.95 17.92 -2.29
N HIS A 132 3.74 17.50 -1.94
CA HIS A 132 2.62 17.41 -2.88
C HIS A 132 1.43 18.28 -2.52
N HIS A 133 1.54 19.09 -1.45
CA HIS A 133 0.47 19.98 -0.95
C HIS A 133 -0.87 19.26 -0.75
N MET A 134 -0.81 17.98 -0.38
CA MET A 134 -1.97 17.12 -0.16
C MET A 134 -2.06 16.77 1.32
N GLU A 135 -2.92 17.48 2.05
CA GLU A 135 -3.24 17.16 3.42
C GLU A 135 -4.30 16.05 3.47
N LEU A 136 -4.01 15.01 4.25
CA LEU A 136 -4.84 13.82 4.40
C LEU A 136 -5.20 13.60 5.87
N THR A 137 -6.36 12.99 6.11
CA THR A 137 -6.72 12.37 7.39
C THR A 137 -6.68 10.86 7.27
N PHE A 138 -6.61 10.12 8.39
CA PHE A 138 -6.59 8.65 8.35
C PHE A 138 -7.84 8.04 7.71
N GLU A 139 -9.00 8.69 7.82
CA GLU A 139 -10.24 8.24 7.18
C GLU A 139 -10.14 8.25 5.65
N GLN A 140 -9.20 9.01 5.08
CA GLN A 140 -8.90 9.07 3.65
C GLN A 140 -7.83 8.06 3.21
N VAL A 141 -7.32 7.24 4.14
CA VAL A 141 -6.31 6.21 3.91
C VAL A 141 -6.97 4.83 3.96
N MET A 142 -6.64 3.99 2.98
CA MET A 142 -6.95 2.56 3.00
C MET A 142 -5.66 1.74 3.16
N LEU A 143 -5.56 0.97 4.24
CA LEU A 143 -4.48 -0.01 4.44
C LEU A 143 -4.93 -1.41 3.98
N ILE A 144 -4.12 -2.07 3.16
CA ILE A 144 -4.22 -3.48 2.80
C ILE A 144 -3.00 -4.21 3.39
N ASP A 145 -3.26 -5.19 4.25
CA ASP A 145 -2.22 -5.86 5.06
C ASP A 145 -2.71 -7.27 5.40
N ASP A 146 -1.83 -8.28 5.42
CA ASP A 146 -2.20 -9.65 5.79
C ASP A 146 -2.17 -9.88 7.30
N ASP A 147 -1.50 -9.00 8.06
CA ASP A 147 -1.41 -9.08 9.50
C ASP A 147 -2.64 -8.43 10.16
N GLY A 148 -3.38 -9.24 10.91
CA GLY A 148 -4.58 -8.81 11.64
C GLY A 148 -4.32 -7.71 12.67
N ASP A 149 -3.16 -7.73 13.33
CA ASP A 149 -2.80 -6.73 14.35
C ASP A 149 -2.51 -5.39 13.69
N ASN A 150 -1.80 -5.37 12.55
CA ASN A 150 -1.60 -4.15 11.76
C ASN A 150 -2.94 -3.56 11.29
N VAL A 151 -3.82 -4.41 10.77
CA VAL A 151 -5.17 -4.04 10.32
C VAL A 151 -6.02 -3.46 11.45
N ASP A 152 -6.05 -4.12 12.61
CA ASP A 152 -6.84 -3.69 13.74
C ASP A 152 -6.29 -2.40 14.34
N TYR A 153 -4.97 -2.25 14.40
CA TYR A 153 -4.34 -1.02 14.87
C TYR A 153 -4.65 0.15 13.94
N ALA A 154 -4.46 0.00 12.63
CA ALA A 154 -4.76 1.06 11.66
C ALA A 154 -6.24 1.44 11.69
N ARG A 155 -7.14 0.46 11.84
CA ARG A 155 -8.59 0.70 11.97
C ARG A 155 -8.92 1.53 13.21
N ARG A 156 -8.36 1.18 14.38
CA ARG A 156 -8.56 1.95 15.63
C ARG A 156 -8.06 3.39 15.53
N ASN A 157 -7.12 3.66 14.63
CA ASN A 157 -6.59 4.99 14.34
C ASN A 157 -7.26 5.68 13.14
N GLY A 158 -8.42 5.20 12.69
CA GLY A 158 -9.27 5.87 11.71
C GLY A 158 -9.10 5.43 10.26
N CYS A 159 -8.13 4.57 9.95
CA CYS A 159 -7.95 4.05 8.59
C CYS A 159 -9.14 3.18 8.18
N LYS A 160 -9.48 3.21 6.88
CA LYS A 160 -10.20 2.07 6.28
C LYS A 160 -9.20 0.94 6.08
N THR A 161 -9.61 -0.29 6.34
CA THR A 161 -8.68 -1.43 6.27
C THR A 161 -9.26 -2.62 5.52
N LEU A 162 -8.39 -3.41 4.93
CA LEU A 162 -8.69 -4.71 4.35
C LEU A 162 -7.66 -5.72 4.87
N LEU A 163 -8.12 -6.71 5.63
CA LEU A 163 -7.34 -7.90 5.93
C LEU A 163 -7.17 -8.70 4.64
N PHE A 164 -5.93 -8.79 4.19
CA PHE A 164 -5.55 -9.49 2.99
C PHE A 164 -5.26 -10.96 3.32
N VAL A 165 -5.74 -11.85 2.46
CA VAL A 165 -5.47 -13.30 2.58
C VAL A 165 -5.00 -13.79 1.22
N ASP A 166 -5.74 -13.42 0.19
CA ASP A 166 -5.41 -13.65 -1.21
C ASP A 166 -6.06 -12.59 -2.12
N ASP A 167 -5.85 -12.70 -3.44
CA ASP A 167 -6.49 -11.84 -4.45
C ASP A 167 -8.03 -11.87 -4.43
N GLY A 168 -8.62 -12.89 -3.80
CA GLY A 168 -10.05 -13.00 -3.52
C GLY A 168 -10.53 -11.96 -2.51
N SER A 169 -9.71 -11.62 -1.50
CA SER A 169 -10.00 -10.58 -0.49
C SER A 169 -10.31 -9.23 -1.12
N LEU A 170 -9.65 -8.90 -2.25
CA LEU A 170 -9.88 -7.64 -2.99
C LEU A 170 -11.32 -7.46 -3.48
N LYS A 171 -12.12 -8.55 -3.59
CA LYS A 171 -13.56 -8.45 -3.92
C LYS A 171 -14.32 -7.60 -2.91
N ALA A 172 -13.87 -7.50 -1.66
CA ALA A 172 -14.47 -6.66 -0.64
C ALA A 172 -14.46 -5.17 -1.02
N LEU A 173 -13.48 -4.71 -1.81
CA LEU A 173 -13.35 -3.31 -2.25
C LEU A 173 -14.50 -2.84 -3.15
N LYS A 174 -15.29 -3.76 -3.72
CA LYS A 174 -16.50 -3.42 -4.51
C LYS A 174 -17.69 -3.03 -3.63
N SER A 175 -17.69 -3.38 -2.35
CA SER A 175 -18.84 -3.24 -1.47
C SER A 175 -18.44 -2.56 -0.16
N PRO A 176 -18.65 -1.24 -0.03
CA PRO A 176 -18.33 -0.44 1.16
C PRO A 176 -18.82 -1.06 2.48
N LYS A 177 -19.99 -1.71 2.49
CA LYS A 177 -20.57 -2.37 3.68
C LYS A 177 -19.68 -3.47 4.28
N LYS A 178 -18.71 -3.99 3.53
CA LYS A 178 -17.78 -5.05 3.97
C LYS A 178 -16.46 -4.49 4.52
N LEU A 179 -16.19 -3.21 4.31
CA LEU A 179 -15.01 -2.51 4.82
C LEU A 179 -15.44 -1.81 6.11
N LYS A 180 -15.50 -2.57 7.21
CA LYS A 180 -15.94 -2.04 8.50
C LYS A 180 -14.95 -0.97 9.00
N SER A 181 -15.50 0.17 9.42
CA SER A 181 -14.83 1.14 10.30
C SER A 181 -14.61 0.54 11.68
#